data_AF-H8ZWY2-F1
#
_entry.id   AF-H8ZWY2-F1
#
_cell.length_a   1.000
_cell.length_b   1.000
_cell.length_c   1.000
_cell.angle_alpha   90.00
_cell.angle_beta   90.00
_cell.angle_gamma   90.00
#
_symmetry.space_group_name_H-M   'P 1'
#
loop_
_entity.id
_entity.type
_entity.pdbx_description
1 polymer ?
#
loop_
_entity_poly.entity_id
_entity_poly.type
_entity_poly.pdbx_seq_one_letter_code
_entity_poly.pdbx_strand_id
1 'polypeptide(L)'
;GINQIHPRVRKVLQLLRLRQIHNGVFVKLNKPMINMLRLVQPYVAYGYPNLKSVRELIYKRGFAKVNHQRLPITDNAIVEKQLGKFNIICVEDLIHEIYTVGPNFKQANSFLWPFQLSSPNGGFNKVKTHFIEGGDNG
;
A
#
# COMPACT_ATOMS: atom_id res chain seq x y z
N GLY A 1 9.54 4.26 -13.61
CA GLY A 1 9.83 5.56 -12.94
C GLY A 1 8.74 6.57 -13.24
N ILE A 2 8.84 7.82 -12.76
CA ILE A 2 7.74 8.83 -12.83
C ILE A 2 7.67 9.63 -14.15
N ASN A 3 8.75 9.59 -14.93
CA ASN A 3 8.88 10.28 -16.21
C ASN A 3 8.23 9.47 -17.33
N GLN A 4 7.81 10.16 -18.41
CA GLN A 4 7.22 9.54 -19.61
C GLN A 4 5.98 8.67 -19.36
N ILE A 5 5.16 9.03 -18.36
CA ILE A 5 3.88 8.36 -18.08
C ILE A 5 2.74 9.17 -18.70
N HIS A 6 1.82 8.49 -19.40
CA HIS A 6 0.59 9.10 -19.91
C HIS A 6 -0.22 9.78 -18.78
N PRO A 7 -0.76 11.00 -18.96
CA PRO A 7 -1.41 11.77 -17.89
C PRO A 7 -2.52 11.00 -17.16
N ARG A 8 -3.31 10.21 -17.89
CA ARG A 8 -4.38 9.37 -17.31
C ARG A 8 -3.83 8.32 -16.34
N VAL A 9 -2.75 7.64 -16.71
CA VAL A 9 -2.08 6.63 -15.87
C VAL A 9 -1.45 7.29 -14.66
N ARG A 10 -0.77 8.43 -14.85
CA ARG A 10 -0.19 9.22 -13.77
C ARG A 10 -1.24 9.62 -12.74
N LYS A 11 -2.44 10.04 -13.17
CA LYS A 11 -3.53 10.40 -12.26
C LYS A 11 -4.01 9.19 -11.45
N VAL A 12 -4.13 8.02 -12.06
CA VAL A 12 -4.51 6.79 -11.34
C VAL A 12 -3.45 6.40 -10.30
N LEU A 13 -2.16 6.44 -10.64
CA LEU A 13 -1.08 6.20 -9.69
C LEU A 13 -1.11 7.20 -8.50
N GLN A 14 -1.42 8.47 -8.76
CA GLN A 14 -1.60 9.47 -7.71
C GLN A 14 -2.79 9.16 -6.79
N LEU A 15 -3.92 8.71 -7.33
CA LEU A 15 -5.10 8.30 -6.55
C LEU A 15 -4.80 7.07 -5.67
N LEU A 16 -4.01 6.13 -6.18
CA LEU A 16 -3.50 4.99 -5.41
C LEU A 16 -2.41 5.39 -4.39
N ARG A 17 -1.96 6.64 -4.39
CA ARG A 17 -0.84 7.16 -3.56
C ARG A 17 0.54 6.58 -3.93
N LEU A 18 0.67 6.02 -5.12
CA LEU A 18 1.91 5.48 -5.70
C LEU A 18 2.66 6.56 -6.48
N ARG A 19 3.31 7.49 -5.76
CA ARG A 19 3.99 8.66 -6.36
C ARG A 19 5.46 8.44 -6.67
N GLN A 20 6.09 7.45 -6.04
CA GLN A 20 7.51 7.15 -6.18
C GLN A 20 7.68 5.66 -6.54
N ILE A 21 8.84 5.32 -7.09
CA ILE A 21 9.23 3.92 -7.32
C ILE A 21 9.34 3.23 -5.95
N HIS A 22 8.96 1.95 -5.90
CA HIS A 22 8.95 1.13 -4.68
C HIS A 22 8.01 1.64 -3.58
N ASN A 23 7.01 2.45 -3.93
CA ASN A 23 5.89 2.68 -3.02
C ASN A 23 4.98 1.45 -2.98
N GLY A 24 4.58 1.04 -1.78
CA GLY A 24 3.56 0.03 -1.53
C GLY A 24 2.34 0.62 -0.83
N VAL A 25 1.15 0.15 -1.17
CA VAL A 25 -0.10 0.49 -0.47
C VAL A 25 -1.02 -0.73 -0.44
N PHE A 26 -1.88 -0.81 0.58
CA PHE A 26 -2.98 -1.76 0.55
C PHE A 26 -4.16 -1.16 -0.23
N VAL A 27 -4.88 -2.00 -0.97
CA VAL A 27 -6.06 -1.60 -1.75
C VAL A 27 -7.15 -2.64 -1.54
N LYS A 28 -8.35 -2.19 -1.17
CA LYS A 28 -9.54 -3.05 -1.14
C LYS A 28 -9.99 -3.32 -2.57
N LEU A 29 -10.10 -4.58 -2.94
CA LEU A 29 -10.57 -4.95 -4.27
C LEU A 29 -12.07 -4.72 -4.39
N ASN A 30 -12.43 -3.90 -5.37
CA ASN A 30 -13.78 -3.71 -5.86
C ASN A 30 -13.71 -3.54 -7.39
N LYS A 31 -14.84 -3.63 -8.08
CA LYS A 31 -14.88 -3.53 -9.55
C LYS A 31 -14.20 -2.24 -10.08
N PRO A 32 -14.42 -1.05 -9.49
CA PRO A 32 -13.68 0.17 -9.87
C PRO A 32 -12.16 0.06 -9.69
N MET A 33 -11.69 -0.49 -8.57
CA MET A 33 -10.26 -0.65 -8.28
C MET A 33 -9.60 -1.63 -9.22
N ILE A 34 -10.27 -2.73 -9.58
CA ILE A 34 -9.76 -3.67 -10.58
C ILE A 34 -9.55 -2.96 -11.92
N ASN A 35 -10.50 -2.11 -12.34
CA ASN A 35 -10.35 -1.32 -13.57
C ASN A 35 -9.21 -0.30 -13.48
N MET A 36 -9.01 0.33 -12.32
CA MET A 36 -7.87 1.22 -12.09
C MET A 36 -6.54 0.45 -12.13
N LEU A 37 -6.47 -0.73 -11.50
CA LEU A 37 -5.28 -1.58 -11.49
C LEU A 37 -4.92 -2.05 -12.90
N ARG A 38 -5.89 -2.48 -13.71
CA ARG A 38 -5.68 -2.84 -15.13
C ARG A 38 -5.04 -1.72 -15.93
N LEU A 39 -5.42 -0.46 -15.68
CA LEU A 39 -4.87 0.68 -16.39
C LEU A 39 -3.40 0.96 -16.01
N VAL A 40 -3.01 0.68 -14.77
CA VAL A 40 -1.64 0.91 -14.27
C VAL A 40 -0.78 -0.35 -14.26
N GLN A 41 -1.32 -1.50 -14.68
CA GLN A 41 -0.70 -2.82 -14.64
C GLN A 41 0.76 -2.85 -15.14
N PRO A 42 1.16 -2.15 -16.22
CA PRO A 42 2.55 -2.15 -16.66
C PRO A 42 3.54 -1.46 -15.70
N TYR A 43 3.06 -0.71 -14.72
CA TYR A 43 3.84 0.12 -13.80
C TYR A 43 3.85 -0.39 -12.36
N VAL A 44 3.00 -1.37 -12.04
CA VAL A 44 2.83 -1.89 -10.69
C VAL A 44 2.87 -3.41 -10.70
N ALA A 45 3.44 -3.97 -9.65
CA ALA A 45 3.24 -5.37 -9.29
C ALA A 45 2.23 -5.40 -8.14
N TYR A 46 1.24 -6.28 -8.20
CA TYR A 46 0.27 -6.44 -7.12
C TYR A 46 -0.06 -7.90 -6.87
N GLY A 47 -0.55 -8.18 -5.67
CA GLY A 47 -0.92 -9.53 -5.28
C GLY A 47 -1.65 -9.54 -3.95
N TYR A 48 -2.06 -10.73 -3.54
CA TYR A 48 -2.72 -10.94 -2.26
C TYR A 48 -1.68 -11.15 -1.17
N PRO A 49 -1.57 -10.25 -0.19
CA PRO A 49 -0.64 -10.44 0.91
C PRO A 49 -1.18 -11.50 1.88
N ASN A 50 -0.28 -12.25 2.49
CA ASN A 50 -0.61 -13.09 3.64
C ASN A 50 -0.50 -12.29 4.95
N LEU A 51 -1.06 -12.81 6.05
CA LEU A 51 -1.06 -12.14 7.35
C LEU A 51 0.35 -11.79 7.84
N LYS A 52 1.33 -12.69 7.64
CA LYS A 52 2.73 -12.47 8.02
C LYS A 52 3.32 -11.28 7.28
N SER A 53 3.10 -11.17 5.97
CA SER A 53 3.57 -10.06 5.15
C SER A 53 2.94 -8.73 5.57
N VAL A 54 1.62 -8.71 5.87
CA VAL A 54 0.95 -7.49 6.37
C VAL A 54 1.56 -7.06 7.70
N ARG A 55 1.70 -8.00 8.65
CA ARG A 55 2.29 -7.77 9.97
C ARG A 55 3.71 -7.21 9.85
N GLU A 56 4.58 -7.89 9.12
CA GLU A 56 5.97 -7.46 8.96
C GLU A 56 6.08 -6.10 8.26
N LEU A 57 5.21 -5.82 7.30
CA LEU A 57 5.20 -4.54 6.59
C LEU A 57 4.81 -3.39 7.52
N ILE A 58 3.76 -3.57 8.34
CA ILE A 58 3.32 -2.55 9.30
C ILE A 58 4.36 -2.36 10.41
N TYR A 59 4.93 -3.43 10.97
CA TYR A 59 5.94 -3.27 12.03
C TYR A 59 7.27 -2.68 11.53
N LYS A 60 7.79 -3.15 10.40
CA LYS A 60 9.13 -2.74 9.92
C LYS A 60 9.11 -1.44 9.12
N ARG A 61 8.01 -1.16 8.42
CA ARG A 61 7.92 -0.06 7.44
C ARG A 61 6.69 0.83 7.66
N GLY A 62 5.91 0.60 8.71
CA GLY A 62 4.71 1.37 9.02
C GLY A 62 5.03 2.78 9.49
N PHE A 63 4.46 3.75 8.79
CA PHE A 63 4.43 5.14 9.22
C PHE A 63 2.97 5.59 9.25
N ALA A 64 2.61 6.35 10.28
CA ALA A 64 1.34 7.02 10.40
C ALA A 64 1.36 8.36 9.67
N LYS A 65 0.21 8.72 9.10
CA LYS A 65 -0.08 10.05 8.58
C LYS A 65 -0.85 10.82 9.65
N VAL A 66 -0.17 11.66 10.42
CA VAL A 66 -0.75 12.50 11.47
C VAL A 66 -0.55 13.95 11.10
N ASN A 67 -1.63 14.74 11.00
CA ASN A 67 -1.56 16.16 10.60
C ASN A 67 -0.73 16.40 9.32
N HIS A 68 -0.88 15.52 8.32
CA HIS A 68 -0.09 15.50 7.08
C HIS A 68 1.41 15.27 7.23
N GLN A 69 1.90 15.01 8.43
CA GLN A 69 3.27 14.60 8.70
C GLN A 69 3.39 13.08 8.69
N ARG A 70 4.59 12.61 8.36
CA ARG A 70 4.95 11.20 8.36
C ARG A 70 5.64 10.88 9.70
N LEU A 71 4.97 10.11 10.55
CA LEU A 71 5.45 9.73 11.89
C LEU A 71 5.66 8.21 11.96
N PRO A 72 6.78 7.70 12.50
CA PRO A 72 6.94 6.26 12.71
C PRO A 72 5.92 5.75 13.73
N ILE A 73 5.39 4.54 13.51
CA ILE A 73 4.49 3.89 14.46
C ILE A 73 5.34 3.20 15.52
N THR A 74 5.65 3.92 16.60
CA THR A 74 6.47 3.40 17.72
C THR A 74 5.64 2.97 18.92
N ASP A 75 4.43 3.52 19.07
CA ASP A 75 3.57 3.31 20.23
C ASP A 75 2.09 3.20 19.78
N ASN A 76 1.34 2.36 20.49
CA ASN A 76 -0.11 2.19 20.30
C ASN A 76 -0.86 3.49 20.59
N ALA A 77 -0.34 4.38 21.44
CA ALA A 77 -0.95 5.68 21.69
C ALA A 77 -1.16 6.51 20.40
N ILE A 78 -0.26 6.38 19.40
CA ILE A 78 -0.41 7.05 18.10
C ILE A 78 -1.60 6.48 17.32
N VAL A 79 -1.78 5.16 17.36
CA VAL A 79 -2.87 4.45 16.69
C VAL A 79 -4.20 4.79 17.35
N GLU A 80 -4.29 4.62 18.67
CA GLU A 80 -5.49 4.90 19.47
C GLU A 80 -5.95 6.36 19.30
N LYS A 81 -5.03 7.33 19.35
CA LYS A 81 -5.37 8.75 19.18
C LYS A 81 -6.02 9.05 17.83
N GLN A 82 -5.62 8.36 16.76
CA GLN A 82 -6.13 8.62 15.40
C GLN A 82 -7.33 7.75 15.03
N LEU A 83 -7.32 6.49 15.47
CA LEU A 83 -8.26 5.46 15.04
C LEU A 83 -9.10 4.86 16.17
N GLY A 84 -8.90 5.28 17.43
CA GLY A 84 -9.65 4.75 18.58
C GLY A 84 -11.16 4.90 18.45
N LYS A 85 -11.63 5.96 17.77
CA LYS A 85 -13.06 6.14 17.42
C LYS A 85 -13.65 5.06 16.50
N PHE A 86 -12.79 4.27 15.86
CA PHE A 86 -13.15 3.15 14.99
C PHE A 86 -12.91 1.79 15.65
N ASN A 87 -12.68 1.77 16.97
CA ASN A 87 -12.28 0.59 17.75
C ASN A 87 -10.96 -0.04 17.29
N ILE A 88 -10.02 0.78 16.82
CA ILE A 88 -8.65 0.35 16.49
C ILE A 88 -7.73 1.00 17.51
N ILE A 89 -7.33 0.23 18.53
CA ILE A 89 -6.62 0.74 19.71
C ILE A 89 -5.12 0.44 19.57
N CYS A 90 -4.77 -0.72 19.02
CA CYS A 90 -3.38 -1.13 18.89
C CYS A 90 -2.97 -1.47 17.45
N VAL A 91 -1.68 -1.69 17.24
CA VAL A 91 -1.13 -2.10 15.93
C VAL A 91 -1.69 -3.46 15.47
N GLU A 92 -1.99 -4.39 16.38
CA GLU A 92 -2.59 -5.68 16.00
C GLU A 92 -4.04 -5.51 15.50
N ASP A 93 -4.83 -4.61 16.09
CA ASP A 93 -6.16 -4.26 15.57
C ASP A 93 -6.05 -3.66 14.16
N LEU A 94 -5.03 -2.82 13.94
CA LEU A 94 -4.77 -2.23 12.63
C LEU A 94 -4.40 -3.31 11.59
N ILE A 95 -3.54 -4.26 11.95
CA ILE A 95 -3.16 -5.39 11.10
C ILE A 95 -4.41 -6.24 10.79
N HIS A 96 -5.20 -6.54 11.80
CA HIS A 96 -6.43 -7.31 11.67
C HIS A 96 -7.43 -6.63 10.72
N GLU A 97 -7.68 -5.33 10.90
CA GLU A 97 -8.59 -4.53 10.07
C GLU A 97 -8.13 -4.48 8.61
N ILE A 98 -6.82 -4.34 8.36
CA ILE A 98 -6.25 -4.33 7.01
C ILE A 98 -6.36 -5.71 6.35
N TYR A 99 -6.01 -6.78 7.06
CA TYR A 99 -5.97 -8.13 6.50
C TYR A 99 -7.38 -8.69 6.25
N THR A 100 -8.30 -8.50 7.19
CA THR A 100 -9.69 -8.96 7.08
C THR A 100 -10.57 -8.06 6.22
N VAL A 101 -10.07 -6.86 5.86
CA VAL A 101 -10.80 -5.85 5.10
C VAL A 101 -12.09 -5.44 5.83
N GLY A 102 -11.94 -5.07 7.10
CA GLY A 102 -13.03 -4.69 7.98
C GLY A 102 -13.80 -3.42 7.55
N PRO A 103 -14.82 -3.02 8.32
CA PRO A 103 -15.69 -1.89 7.99
C PRO A 103 -14.96 -0.54 7.89
N ASN A 104 -13.88 -0.37 8.65
CA ASN A 104 -13.07 0.84 8.75
C ASN A 104 -11.74 0.73 7.98
N PHE A 105 -11.64 -0.22 7.02
CA PHE A 105 -10.45 -0.42 6.18
C PHE A 105 -9.95 0.88 5.53
N LYS A 106 -10.88 1.74 5.06
CA LYS A 106 -10.51 3.00 4.39
C LYS A 106 -9.76 3.94 5.36
N GLN A 107 -10.19 3.99 6.61
CA GLN A 107 -9.63 4.82 7.66
C GLN A 107 -8.27 4.28 8.11
N ALA A 108 -8.19 2.97 8.37
CA ALA A 108 -6.95 2.26 8.65
C ALA A 108 -5.89 2.47 7.54
N ASN A 109 -6.29 2.28 6.28
CA ASN A 109 -5.39 2.43 5.14
C ASN A 109 -5.00 3.89 4.86
N SER A 110 -5.90 4.86 5.14
CA SER A 110 -5.60 6.29 5.01
C SER A 110 -4.66 6.79 6.12
N PHE A 111 -4.75 6.19 7.31
CA PHE A 111 -3.83 6.43 8.43
C PHE A 111 -2.41 5.97 8.06
N LEU A 112 -2.26 4.83 7.39
CA LEU A 112 -0.96 4.38 6.89
C LEU A 112 -0.43 5.31 5.78
N TRP A 113 0.79 5.80 5.97
CA TRP A 113 1.56 6.43 4.91
C TRP A 113 1.98 5.37 3.89
N PRO A 114 2.03 5.69 2.57
CA PRO A 114 2.53 4.74 1.57
C PRO A 114 3.90 4.18 1.96
N PHE A 115 4.02 2.85 1.97
CA PHE A 115 5.23 2.16 2.38
C PHE A 115 6.36 2.47 1.40
N GLN A 116 7.50 2.93 1.91
CA GLN A 116 8.71 3.08 1.11
C GLN A 116 9.53 1.81 1.20
N LEU A 117 9.50 1.01 0.13
CA LEU A 117 10.21 -0.26 0.05
C LEU A 117 11.61 -0.06 -0.55
N SER A 118 12.51 -0.96 -0.19
CA SER A 118 13.80 -1.10 -0.87
C SER A 118 13.64 -1.90 -2.16
N SER A 119 14.62 -1.80 -3.06
CA SER A 119 14.73 -2.73 -4.18
C SER A 119 14.76 -4.18 -3.67
N PRO A 120 14.19 -5.14 -4.40
CA PRO A 120 14.27 -6.55 -4.03
C PRO A 120 15.72 -7.03 -4.02
N ASN A 121 16.06 -7.89 -3.06
CA ASN A 121 17.34 -8.57 -3.05
C ASN A 121 17.39 -9.52 -4.26
N GLY A 122 18.43 -9.38 -5.10
CA GLY A 122 18.54 -10.12 -6.37
C GLY A 122 18.03 -9.35 -7.60
N GLY A 123 17.44 -8.17 -7.41
CA GLY A 123 17.00 -7.31 -8.52
C GLY A 123 15.66 -7.75 -9.14
N PHE A 124 15.34 -7.13 -10.28
CA PHE A 124 14.14 -7.42 -11.08
C PHE A 124 14.56 -8.20 -12.33
N ASN A 125 13.70 -9.10 -12.83
CA ASN A 125 13.97 -9.89 -14.02
C ASN A 125 13.76 -9.06 -15.30
N LYS A 126 12.51 -8.69 -15.57
CA LYS A 126 12.06 -7.90 -16.73
C LYS A 126 10.89 -7.01 -16.33
N VAL A 127 11.21 -5.79 -15.90
CA VAL A 127 10.25 -4.80 -15.39
C VAL A 127 9.11 -4.45 -16.37
N LYS A 128 9.36 -4.59 -17.68
CA LYS A 128 8.39 -4.25 -18.73
C LYS A 128 7.46 -5.41 -19.10
N THR A 129 7.78 -6.63 -18.69
CA THR A 129 7.07 -7.85 -19.07
C THR A 129 6.14 -8.29 -17.94
N HIS A 130 5.01 -8.90 -18.29
CA HIS A 130 4.05 -9.39 -17.32
C HIS A 130 4.59 -10.59 -16.54
N PHE A 131 4.20 -10.75 -15.27
CA PHE A 131 4.67 -11.84 -14.41
C PHE A 131 4.41 -13.23 -15.02
N ILE A 132 3.25 -13.44 -15.63
CA ILE A 132 2.90 -14.70 -16.32
C ILE A 132 3.83 -14.99 -17.51
N GLU A 133 4.39 -13.96 -18.13
CA GLU A 133 5.33 -14.06 -19.26
C GLU A 133 6.80 -14.12 -18.79
N GLY A 134 7.04 -14.26 -17.48
CA GLY A 134 8.37 -14.29 -16.87
C GLY A 134 8.98 -12.91 -16.61
N GLY A 135 8.16 -11.87 -16.51
CA GLY A 135 8.56 -10.53 -16.06
C GLY A 135 8.18 -10.22 -14.62
N ASP A 136 8.04 -8.93 -14.29
CA ASP A 136 7.81 -8.48 -12.92
C ASP A 136 6.54 -7.62 -12.73
N ASN A 137 5.87 -7.19 -13.80
CA ASN A 137 4.67 -6.36 -13.69
C ASN A 137 3.37 -7.17 -13.70
N GLY A 138 2.30 -6.58 -13.18
CA GLY A 138 0.99 -7.22 -13.05
C GLY A 138 0.71 -7.90 -11.72
#